data_AF-A0AA36D6E0-F1
#
_entry.id   AF-A0AA36D6E0-F1
#
_cell.length_a   1.000
_cell.length_b   1.000
_cell.length_c   1.000
_cell.angle_alpha   90.00
_cell.angle_beta   90.00
_cell.angle_gamma   90.00
#
_symmetry.space_group_name_H-M   'P 1'
#
loop_
_entity.id
_entity.type
_entity.pdbx_description
1 polymer ?
#
loop_
_entity_poly.entity_id
_entity_poly.type
_entity_poly.pdbx_seq_one_letter_code
_entity_poly.pdbx_strand_id
1 'polypeptide(L)'
;MFREHLGTFENHQLECRGLSFVSTVHSGSCFSRLYKPPVVAQFLRDITLDVGAGEIHGICGNHGSGKSVLLNALASRGRGGTGGTVLLDKQLLTAARFRKSCSFVDATTRLLPFLTVRQTLYYQLKLTLSGRLTSSQIEDRLLTLLQDWELLGYGHEQIGALSESARRRVLMALGTAKDPVLLIADDPIRDLEPLSAYQLMLCLQTFIKRHRRLAIVSMRTPRSDISQLLDKITILFFGEMVYSGPTNKLPLYLHHLGFVCPPNENPAAYLVTLSTINKENAVLYAETQEQAGRLVEAFRSIPYEDYYQQKRQKDCTPEFLCLSPTS
;
A
#
# COMPACT_ATOMS: atom_id res chain seq x y z
N MET A 1 4.72 0.27 -33.67
CA MET A 1 3.28 0.41 -33.36
C MET A 1 2.96 -0.34 -32.06
N PHE A 2 3.18 0.29 -30.92
CA PHE A 2 2.65 -0.15 -29.61
C PHE A 2 1.52 0.79 -29.16
N ARG A 3 0.72 1.20 -30.14
CA ARG A 3 -0.50 1.97 -29.95
C ARG A 3 -1.63 1.11 -30.49
N GLU A 4 -2.04 0.09 -29.75
CA GLU A 4 -3.29 -0.63 -30.00
C GLU A 4 -3.72 -1.50 -28.81
N HIS A 5 -3.56 -0.96 -27.60
CA HIS A 5 -4.53 -1.17 -26.54
C HIS A 5 -4.81 0.20 -25.92
N LEU A 6 -5.44 1.09 -26.70
CA LEU A 6 -6.50 1.94 -26.16
C LEU A 6 -7.64 0.98 -25.77
N GLY A 7 -7.38 0.14 -24.77
CA GLY A 7 -8.44 -0.55 -24.06
C GLY A 7 -9.33 0.54 -23.52
N THR A 8 -10.63 0.40 -23.74
CA THR A 8 -11.67 0.95 -22.86
C THR A 8 -11.07 1.23 -21.50
N PHE A 9 -11.11 2.48 -21.01
CA PHE A 9 -10.57 2.83 -19.70
C PHE A 9 -11.16 1.87 -18.66
N GLU A 10 -10.46 0.78 -18.38
CA GLU A 10 -10.95 -0.27 -17.50
C GLU A 10 -10.85 0.32 -16.11
N ASN A 11 -12.01 0.65 -15.55
CA ASN A 11 -12.13 1.10 -14.17
C ASN A 11 -11.88 -0.10 -13.26
N HIS A 12 -10.61 -0.47 -13.13
CA HIS A 12 -10.20 -1.53 -12.23
C HIS A 12 -10.52 -1.14 -10.79
N GLN A 13 -10.99 -2.10 -10.01
CA GLN A 13 -11.38 -1.87 -8.62
C GLN A 13 -11.03 -3.08 -7.76
N LEU A 14 -10.33 -2.83 -6.66
CA LEU A 14 -10.12 -3.79 -5.60
C LEU A 14 -11.13 -3.54 -4.48
N GLU A 15 -11.86 -4.57 -4.08
CA GLU A 15 -12.73 -4.55 -2.91
C GLU A 15 -12.30 -5.67 -1.96
N CYS A 16 -12.03 -5.30 -0.71
CA CYS A 16 -11.70 -6.22 0.36
C CYS A 16 -12.80 -6.11 1.42
N ARG A 17 -13.48 -7.21 1.73
CA ARG A 17 -14.60 -7.24 2.69
C ARG A 17 -14.36 -8.28 3.78
N GLY A 18 -14.35 -7.81 5.03
CA GLY A 18 -14.26 -8.62 6.23
C GLY A 18 -13.04 -9.54 6.29
N LEU A 19 -11.90 -9.07 5.79
CA LEU A 19 -10.68 -9.85 5.75
C LEU A 19 -10.19 -10.12 7.17
N SER A 20 -10.06 -11.41 7.49
CA SER A 20 -9.48 -11.87 8.73
C SER A 20 -8.33 -12.84 8.44
N PHE A 21 -7.33 -12.85 9.32
CA PHE A 21 -6.18 -13.73 9.16
C PHE A 21 -5.80 -14.35 10.50
N VAL A 22 -5.70 -15.66 10.48
CA VAL A 22 -5.36 -16.49 11.64
C VAL A 22 -4.19 -17.40 11.24
N SER A 23 -3.17 -17.48 12.09
CA SER A 23 -2.04 -18.38 11.86
C SER A 23 -1.57 -19.02 13.16
N THR A 24 -0.99 -20.21 13.04
CA THR A 24 -0.46 -20.98 14.16
C THR A 24 0.93 -20.49 14.53
N VAL A 25 1.04 -19.86 15.68
CA VAL A 25 2.31 -19.37 16.22
C VAL A 25 2.96 -20.48 17.04
N HIS A 26 4.16 -20.86 16.62
CA HIS A 26 4.98 -21.82 17.34
C HIS A 26 5.96 -21.04 18.21
N SER A 27 5.63 -20.85 19.49
CA SER A 27 6.50 -20.19 20.44
C SER A 27 7.61 -21.13 20.92
N GLY A 28 8.88 -20.77 20.67
CA GLY A 28 10.07 -21.43 21.22
C GLY A 28 11.01 -22.12 20.20
N SER A 29 12.15 -22.62 20.71
CA SER A 29 13.15 -23.40 19.96
C SER A 29 12.55 -24.70 19.39
N CYS A 30 13.13 -25.27 18.33
CA CYS A 30 12.66 -26.47 17.65
C CYS A 30 12.32 -27.64 18.60
N PHE A 31 13.06 -27.81 19.70
CA PHE A 31 12.80 -28.84 20.72
C PHE A 31 11.57 -28.56 21.59
N SER A 32 11.24 -27.29 21.84
CA SER A 32 10.04 -26.91 22.61
C SER A 32 8.74 -27.03 21.82
N ARG A 33 8.82 -27.14 20.48
CA ARG A 33 7.67 -27.37 19.59
C ARG A 33 7.07 -28.78 19.73
N LEU A 34 7.80 -29.73 20.32
CA LEU A 34 7.32 -31.09 20.58
C LEU A 34 6.34 -31.17 21.77
N TYR A 35 6.39 -30.21 22.69
CA TYR A 35 5.68 -30.31 23.98
C TYR A 35 4.69 -29.18 24.24
N LYS A 36 4.67 -28.12 23.43
CA LYS A 36 3.68 -27.03 23.54
C LYS A 36 2.71 -27.05 22.36
N PRO A 37 1.39 -27.14 22.59
CA PRO A 37 0.42 -27.09 21.51
C PRO A 37 0.55 -25.76 20.74
N PRO A 38 0.37 -25.76 19.41
CA PRO A 38 0.44 -24.55 18.62
C PRO A 38 -0.65 -23.57 19.06
N VAL A 39 -0.27 -22.33 19.37
CA VAL A 39 -1.23 -21.29 19.74
C VAL A 39 -1.76 -20.66 18.45
N VAL A 40 -3.07 -20.72 18.27
CA VAL A 40 -3.75 -20.07 17.16
C VAL A 40 -3.87 -18.58 17.49
N ALA A 41 -3.16 -17.73 16.75
CA ALA A 41 -3.22 -16.28 16.94
C ALA A 41 -3.99 -15.64 15.78
N GLN A 42 -4.91 -14.74 16.13
CA GLN A 42 -5.61 -13.90 15.16
C GLN A 42 -4.83 -12.60 14.96
N PHE A 43 -4.41 -12.35 13.72
CA PHE A 43 -3.58 -11.20 13.37
C PHE A 43 -4.35 -10.08 12.68
N LEU A 44 -5.48 -10.39 12.04
CA LEU A 44 -6.35 -9.40 11.39
C LEU A 44 -7.80 -9.70 11.74
N ARG A 45 -8.57 -8.66 12.00
CA ARG A 45 -9.98 -8.72 12.42
C ARG A 45 -10.83 -7.80 11.55
N ASP A 46 -11.64 -8.42 10.68
CA ASP A 46 -12.70 -7.77 9.92
C ASP A 46 -12.24 -6.52 9.15
N ILE A 47 -11.15 -6.64 8.39
CA ILE A 47 -10.58 -5.53 7.63
C ILE A 47 -11.33 -5.35 6.32
N THR A 48 -11.81 -4.13 6.08
CA THR A 48 -12.58 -3.77 4.90
C THR A 48 -12.02 -2.49 4.29
N LEU A 49 -11.68 -2.55 3.00
CA LEU A 49 -11.10 -1.43 2.25
C LEU A 49 -11.39 -1.57 0.75
N ASP A 50 -11.34 -0.47 0.03
CA ASP A 50 -11.50 -0.42 -1.42
C ASP A 50 -10.42 0.45 -2.06
N VAL A 51 -10.00 0.11 -3.28
CA VAL A 51 -9.07 0.91 -4.07
C VAL A 51 -9.56 0.94 -5.50
N GLY A 52 -9.60 2.13 -6.11
CA GLY A 52 -10.00 2.34 -7.50
C GLY A 52 -8.82 2.60 -8.43
N ALA A 53 -9.08 2.54 -9.73
CA ALA A 53 -8.10 2.85 -10.77
C ALA A 53 -7.57 4.28 -10.65
N GLY A 54 -6.25 4.43 -10.66
CA GLY A 54 -5.57 5.70 -10.46
C GLY A 54 -5.42 6.13 -8.99
N GLU A 55 -5.97 5.35 -8.05
CA GLU A 55 -5.85 5.64 -6.61
C GLU A 55 -4.61 4.96 -6.00
N ILE A 56 -3.94 5.67 -5.10
CA ILE A 56 -2.95 5.13 -4.17
C ILE A 56 -3.57 5.05 -2.77
N HIS A 57 -3.52 3.85 -2.19
CA HIS A 57 -3.99 3.58 -0.84
C HIS A 57 -2.82 3.37 0.11
N GLY A 58 -2.67 4.24 1.10
CA GLY A 58 -1.68 4.11 2.17
C GLY A 58 -2.18 3.24 3.33
N ILE A 59 -1.41 2.25 3.74
CA ILE A 59 -1.66 1.47 4.96
C ILE A 59 -0.65 1.91 6.01
N CYS A 60 -1.12 2.58 7.06
CA CYS A 60 -0.31 3.20 8.09
C CYS A 60 -0.50 2.52 9.46
N GLY A 61 0.45 2.73 10.35
CA GLY A 61 0.41 2.21 11.71
C GLY A 61 1.80 1.84 12.24
N ASN A 62 1.92 1.66 13.55
CA ASN A 62 3.20 1.37 14.18
C ASN A 62 3.69 -0.08 13.90
N HIS A 63 4.92 -0.41 14.29
CA HIS A 63 5.44 -1.77 14.24
C HIS A 63 4.52 -2.76 14.96
N GLY A 64 4.29 -3.91 14.34
CA GLY A 64 3.39 -4.93 14.89
C GLY A 64 1.89 -4.64 14.72
N SER A 65 1.50 -3.54 14.06
CA SER A 65 0.08 -3.23 13.85
C SER A 65 -0.66 -4.13 12.83
N GLY A 66 0.05 -5.04 12.16
CA GLY A 66 -0.53 -5.96 11.18
C GLY A 66 -0.40 -5.55 9.71
N LYS A 67 0.29 -4.45 9.37
CA LYS A 67 0.45 -3.97 7.98
C LYS A 67 0.96 -5.04 7.00
N SER A 68 2.12 -5.62 7.28
CA SER A 68 2.70 -6.66 6.41
C SER A 68 1.83 -7.93 6.37
N VAL A 69 1.10 -8.24 7.44
CA VAL A 69 0.15 -9.36 7.45
C VAL A 69 -1.04 -9.07 6.53
N LEU A 70 -1.59 -7.85 6.60
CA LEU A 70 -2.64 -7.38 5.69
C LEU A 70 -2.20 -7.42 4.24
N LEU A 71 -1.01 -6.88 3.93
CA LEU A 71 -0.48 -6.91 2.57
C LEU A 71 -0.28 -8.34 2.05
N ASN A 72 0.25 -9.24 2.87
CA ASN A 72 0.43 -10.64 2.50
C ASN A 72 -0.90 -11.39 2.33
N ALA A 73 -1.92 -11.06 3.14
CA ALA A 73 -3.27 -11.61 3.02
C ALA A 73 -3.93 -11.13 1.71
N LEU A 74 -3.86 -9.83 1.40
CA LEU A 74 -4.33 -9.26 0.13
C LEU A 74 -3.62 -9.89 -1.09
N ALA A 75 -2.32 -10.18 -0.95
CA ALA A 75 -1.54 -10.82 -2.00
C ALA A 75 -1.75 -12.34 -2.14
N SER A 76 -2.62 -12.94 -1.31
CA SER A 76 -2.78 -14.41 -1.21
C SER A 76 -1.46 -15.15 -0.95
N ARG A 77 -0.53 -14.55 -0.19
CA ARG A 77 0.81 -15.09 0.14
C ARG A 77 0.93 -15.66 1.56
N GLY A 78 -0.06 -15.42 2.43
CA GLY A 78 -0.04 -15.85 3.83
C GLY A 78 -0.20 -17.37 4.01
N ARG A 79 0.59 -17.95 4.92
CA ARG A 79 0.42 -19.33 5.40
C ARG A 79 -0.49 -19.31 6.64
N GLY A 80 -1.79 -19.42 6.44
CA GLY A 80 -2.79 -19.35 7.51
C GLY A 80 -4.21 -19.43 6.98
N GLY A 81 -5.17 -19.47 7.91
CA GLY A 81 -6.57 -19.33 7.60
C GLY A 81 -6.87 -17.87 7.24
N THR A 82 -7.33 -17.65 6.02
CA THR A 82 -7.87 -16.35 5.57
C THR A 82 -9.38 -16.43 5.60
N GLY A 83 -10.04 -15.49 6.26
CA GLY A 83 -11.48 -15.27 6.18
C GLY A 83 -11.79 -14.00 5.42
N GLY A 84 -13.04 -13.81 5.02
CA GLY A 84 -13.47 -12.67 4.20
C GLY A 84 -13.27 -12.90 2.70
N THR A 85 -13.48 -11.84 1.92
CA THR A 85 -13.36 -11.89 0.45
C THR A 85 -12.53 -10.72 -0.08
N VAL A 86 -11.67 -11.03 -1.05
CA VAL A 86 -10.91 -10.02 -1.81
C VAL A 86 -11.30 -10.18 -3.27
N LEU A 87 -11.93 -9.15 -3.82
CA LEU A 87 -12.41 -9.10 -5.20
C LEU A 87 -11.56 -8.10 -5.99
N LEU A 88 -11.06 -8.52 -7.13
CA LEU A 88 -10.49 -7.63 -8.14
C LEU A 88 -11.42 -7.66 -9.35
N ASP A 89 -11.98 -6.51 -9.72
CA ASP A 89 -12.96 -6.36 -10.80
C ASP A 89 -14.17 -7.30 -10.61
N LYS A 90 -14.74 -7.28 -9.41
CA LYS A 90 -15.89 -8.09 -8.97
C LYS A 90 -15.67 -9.61 -8.97
N GLN A 91 -14.43 -10.07 -9.14
CA GLN A 91 -14.09 -11.48 -9.18
C GLN A 91 -13.06 -11.82 -8.11
N LEU A 92 -13.17 -13.02 -7.54
CA LEU A 92 -12.29 -13.44 -6.44
C LEU A 92 -10.80 -13.40 -6.84
N LEU A 93 -10.01 -12.75 -5.99
CA LEU A 93 -8.56 -12.65 -6.13
C LEU A 93 -7.90 -13.91 -5.54
N THR A 94 -7.78 -14.94 -6.37
CA THR A 94 -7.04 -16.16 -6.01
C THR A 94 -5.53 -15.96 -6.17
N ALA A 95 -4.71 -16.81 -5.54
CA ALA A 95 -3.25 -16.76 -5.69
C ALA A 95 -2.78 -16.87 -7.15
N ALA A 96 -3.48 -17.66 -7.97
CA ALA A 96 -3.16 -17.78 -9.40
C ALA A 96 -3.45 -16.47 -10.15
N ARG A 97 -4.59 -15.83 -9.87
CA ARG A 97 -4.95 -14.53 -10.46
C ARG A 97 -4.02 -13.42 -10.00
N PHE A 98 -3.66 -13.40 -8.72
CA PHE A 98 -2.70 -12.46 -8.17
C PHE A 98 -1.36 -12.56 -8.90
N ARG A 99 -0.81 -13.77 -9.06
CA ARG A 99 0.45 -13.97 -9.81
C ARG A 99 0.37 -13.47 -11.26
N LYS A 100 -0.78 -13.64 -11.92
CA LYS A 100 -0.99 -13.20 -13.31
C LYS A 100 -1.13 -11.69 -13.45
N SER A 101 -1.89 -11.04 -12.57
CA SER A 101 -2.41 -9.68 -12.80
C SER A 101 -1.90 -8.63 -11.80
N CYS A 102 -1.33 -9.04 -10.68
CA CYS A 102 -0.90 -8.17 -9.58
C CYS A 102 0.59 -8.35 -9.31
N SER A 103 1.21 -7.37 -8.64
CA SER A 103 2.61 -7.44 -8.22
C SER A 103 2.77 -7.15 -6.75
N PHE A 104 3.77 -7.76 -6.14
CA PHE A 104 4.11 -7.58 -4.74
C PHE A 104 5.59 -7.22 -4.63
N VAL A 105 5.87 -6.07 -4.05
CA VAL A 105 7.22 -5.55 -3.82
C VAL A 105 7.50 -5.58 -2.33
N ASP A 106 8.49 -6.37 -1.95
CA ASP A 106 8.96 -6.47 -0.57
C ASP A 106 10.21 -5.60 -0.42
N ALA A 107 10.27 -4.74 0.60
CA ALA A 107 11.45 -3.95 0.94
C ALA A 107 12.72 -4.80 1.15
N THR A 108 12.58 -6.07 1.52
CA THR A 108 13.71 -6.98 1.77
C THR A 108 14.21 -7.72 0.52
N THR A 109 13.62 -7.43 -0.65
CA THR A 109 13.98 -8.07 -1.91
C THR A 109 15.45 -7.84 -2.24
N ARG A 110 16.21 -8.93 -2.39
CA ARG A 110 17.63 -8.88 -2.78
C ARG A 110 17.76 -8.81 -4.29
N LEU A 111 18.48 -7.82 -4.76
CA LEU A 111 18.87 -7.68 -6.16
C LEU A 111 20.26 -8.27 -6.38
N LEU A 112 20.56 -8.68 -7.61
CA LEU A 112 21.87 -9.23 -7.98
C LEU A 112 22.87 -8.07 -8.14
N PRO A 113 23.88 -7.93 -7.26
CA PRO A 113 24.69 -6.71 -7.18
C PRO A 113 25.58 -6.48 -8.40
N PHE A 114 25.97 -7.54 -9.10
CA PHE A 114 26.89 -7.49 -10.24
C PHE A 114 26.19 -7.20 -11.58
N LEU A 115 24.86 -7.24 -11.63
CA LEU A 115 24.11 -6.89 -12.82
C LEU A 115 23.91 -5.37 -12.90
N THR A 116 23.89 -4.85 -14.12
CA THR A 116 23.50 -3.45 -14.33
C THR A 116 21.99 -3.28 -14.23
N VAL A 117 21.54 -2.06 -13.93
CA VAL A 117 20.10 -1.73 -13.88
C VAL A 117 19.39 -2.16 -15.15
N ARG A 118 19.97 -1.84 -16.32
CA ARG A 118 19.41 -2.21 -17.62
C ARG A 118 19.33 -3.73 -17.77
N GLN A 119 20.38 -4.46 -17.41
CA GLN A 119 20.38 -5.94 -17.49
C GLN A 119 19.32 -6.55 -16.58
N THR A 120 19.20 -6.09 -15.34
CA THR A 120 18.22 -6.63 -14.39
C THR A 120 16.78 -6.40 -14.86
N LEU A 121 16.46 -5.19 -15.32
CA LEU A 121 15.13 -4.88 -15.86
C LEU A 121 14.87 -5.66 -17.17
N TYR A 122 15.87 -5.78 -18.05
CA TYR A 122 15.75 -6.54 -19.29
C TYR A 122 15.46 -8.03 -19.02
N TYR A 123 16.20 -8.67 -18.11
CA TYR A 123 15.95 -10.06 -17.72
C TYR A 123 14.58 -10.23 -17.07
N GLN A 124 14.16 -9.29 -16.21
CA GLN A 124 12.81 -9.32 -15.63
C GLN A 124 11.73 -9.26 -16.71
N LEU A 125 11.85 -8.36 -17.69
CA LEU A 125 10.91 -8.26 -18.81
C LEU A 125 10.90 -9.55 -19.64
N LYS A 126 12.07 -10.09 -19.96
CA LYS A 126 12.20 -11.33 -20.73
C LYS A 126 11.57 -12.53 -20.01
N LEU A 127 11.68 -12.60 -18.68
CA LEU A 127 11.10 -13.68 -17.88
C LEU A 127 9.59 -13.51 -17.68
N THR A 128 9.10 -12.29 -17.52
CA THR A 128 7.69 -12.00 -17.25
C THR A 128 6.82 -11.92 -18.50
N LEU A 129 7.40 -11.52 -19.63
CA LEU A 129 6.71 -11.29 -20.90
C LEU A 129 7.23 -12.22 -22.02
N SER A 130 7.90 -13.32 -21.65
CA SER A 130 8.40 -14.32 -22.60
C SER A 130 7.30 -14.78 -23.56
N GLY A 131 7.61 -14.78 -24.85
CA GLY A 131 6.69 -15.22 -25.90
C GLY A 131 5.53 -14.28 -26.22
N ARG A 132 5.36 -13.16 -25.49
CA ARG A 132 4.35 -12.14 -25.79
C ARG A 132 4.89 -10.98 -26.61
N LEU A 133 6.15 -10.61 -26.37
CA LEU A 133 6.79 -9.45 -26.98
C LEU A 133 8.02 -9.85 -27.80
N THR A 134 8.28 -9.12 -28.88
CA THR A 134 9.54 -9.22 -29.63
C THR A 134 10.69 -8.54 -28.88
N SER A 135 11.94 -8.81 -29.28
CA SER A 135 13.11 -8.19 -28.63
C SER A 135 13.08 -6.66 -28.70
N SER A 136 12.68 -6.08 -29.83
CA SER A 136 12.52 -4.61 -29.97
C SER A 136 11.46 -4.07 -29.04
N GLN A 137 10.35 -4.78 -28.89
CA GLN A 137 9.25 -4.41 -27.99
C GLN A 137 9.67 -4.46 -26.51
N ILE A 138 10.54 -5.40 -26.14
CA ILE A 138 11.14 -5.47 -24.80
C ILE A 138 12.04 -4.25 -24.54
N GLU A 139 12.86 -3.86 -25.51
CA GLU A 139 13.73 -2.68 -25.40
C GLU A 139 12.92 -1.37 -25.26
N ASP A 140 11.83 -1.21 -26.01
CA ASP A 140 10.92 -0.05 -25.87
C ASP A 140 10.29 0.00 -24.47
N ARG A 141 9.84 -1.14 -23.95
CA ARG A 141 9.28 -1.25 -22.60
C ARG A 141 10.33 -0.98 -21.53
N LEU A 142 11.55 -1.44 -21.74
CA LEU A 142 12.69 -1.19 -20.86
C LEU A 142 13.01 0.30 -20.76
N LEU A 143 13.08 1.00 -21.89
CA LEU A 143 13.27 2.46 -21.92
C LEU A 143 12.14 3.19 -21.20
N THR A 144 10.89 2.76 -21.40
CA THR A 144 9.73 3.32 -20.71
C THR A 144 9.84 3.16 -19.19
N LEU A 145 10.22 1.97 -18.69
CA LEU A 145 10.43 1.74 -17.26
C LEU A 145 11.58 2.56 -16.68
N LEU A 146 12.69 2.68 -17.43
CA LEU A 146 13.81 3.52 -17.02
C LEU A 146 13.39 4.99 -16.92
N GLN A 147 12.48 5.44 -17.79
CA GLN A 147 11.96 6.81 -17.73
C GLN A 147 10.97 7.00 -16.58
N ASP A 148 9.98 6.11 -16.42
CA ASP A 148 8.93 6.22 -15.40
C ASP A 148 9.48 6.23 -13.97
N TRP A 149 10.62 5.57 -13.75
CA TRP A 149 11.28 5.48 -12.44
C TRP A 149 12.53 6.34 -12.33
N GLU A 150 12.77 7.27 -13.26
CA GLU A 150 13.93 8.19 -13.26
C GLU A 150 15.29 7.46 -13.16
N LEU A 151 15.42 6.35 -13.90
CA LEU A 151 16.59 5.47 -13.92
C LEU A 151 17.43 5.60 -15.20
N LEU A 152 17.11 6.53 -16.11
CA LEU A 152 17.83 6.69 -17.38
C LEU A 152 19.34 6.89 -17.20
N GLY A 153 19.75 7.70 -16.22
CA GLY A 153 21.18 7.92 -15.89
C GLY A 153 21.88 6.71 -15.24
N TYR A 154 21.12 5.78 -14.65
CA TYR A 154 21.63 4.64 -13.90
C TYR A 154 21.70 3.35 -14.72
N GLY A 155 21.27 3.37 -15.99
CA GLY A 155 21.07 2.15 -16.78
C GLY A 155 22.29 1.22 -16.87
N HIS A 156 23.49 1.80 -16.95
CA HIS A 156 24.75 1.05 -17.05
C HIS A 156 25.44 0.82 -15.71
N GLU A 157 24.96 1.43 -14.63
CA GLU A 157 25.51 1.23 -13.30
C GLU A 157 25.14 -0.13 -12.75
N GLN A 158 26.07 -0.74 -12.02
CA GLN A 158 25.84 -1.98 -11.29
C GLN A 158 24.97 -1.72 -10.06
N ILE A 159 24.04 -2.63 -9.76
CA ILE A 159 23.13 -2.48 -8.61
C ILE A 159 23.88 -2.35 -7.28
N GLY A 160 25.03 -3.01 -7.14
CA GLY A 160 25.88 -2.93 -5.96
C GLY A 160 26.44 -1.52 -5.70
N ALA A 161 26.60 -0.70 -6.75
CA ALA A 161 27.14 0.65 -6.67
C ALA A 161 26.07 1.73 -6.45
N LEU A 162 24.78 1.38 -6.61
CA LEU A 162 23.68 2.33 -6.47
C LEU A 162 23.49 2.81 -5.02
N SER A 163 23.02 4.06 -4.89
CA SER A 163 22.42 4.54 -3.65
C SER A 163 21.19 3.72 -3.27
N GLU A 164 20.83 3.71 -1.99
CA GLU A 164 19.63 3.00 -1.52
C GLU A 164 18.36 3.53 -2.22
N SER A 165 18.25 4.85 -2.44
CA SER A 165 17.11 5.44 -3.13
C SER A 165 17.00 4.97 -4.59
N ALA A 166 18.10 4.93 -5.34
CA ALA A 166 18.13 4.40 -6.70
C ALA A 166 17.80 2.90 -6.72
N ARG A 167 18.33 2.13 -5.76
CA ARG A 167 18.02 0.71 -5.59
C ARG A 167 16.52 0.46 -5.35
N ARG A 168 15.86 1.31 -4.55
CA ARG A 168 14.39 1.26 -4.34
C ARG A 168 13.60 1.57 -5.61
N ARG A 169 14.05 2.54 -6.41
CA ARG A 169 13.44 2.82 -7.73
C ARG A 169 13.55 1.61 -8.67
N VAL A 170 14.72 0.96 -8.72
CA VAL A 170 14.91 -0.29 -9.50
C VAL A 170 13.95 -1.38 -9.02
N LEU A 171 13.81 -1.55 -7.70
CA LEU A 171 12.90 -2.53 -7.13
C LEU A 171 11.43 -2.27 -7.53
N MET A 172 10.99 -1.01 -7.47
CA MET A 172 9.65 -0.65 -7.92
C MET A 172 9.47 -0.86 -9.42
N ALA A 173 10.47 -0.51 -10.24
CA ALA A 173 10.48 -0.77 -11.68
C ALA A 173 10.35 -2.27 -12.02
N LEU A 174 11.01 -3.14 -11.25
CA LEU A 174 10.85 -4.60 -11.36
C LEU A 174 9.43 -5.04 -11.01
N GLY A 175 8.84 -4.43 -9.99
CA GLY A 175 7.45 -4.64 -9.58
C GLY A 175 6.45 -4.27 -10.68
N THR A 176 6.72 -3.20 -11.42
CA THR A 176 5.86 -2.70 -12.50
C THR A 176 6.18 -3.25 -13.90
N ALA A 177 7.23 -4.06 -14.02
CA ALA A 177 7.74 -4.50 -15.33
C ALA A 177 6.65 -5.19 -16.18
N LYS A 178 5.84 -6.05 -15.55
CA LYS A 178 4.75 -6.79 -16.20
C LYS A 178 3.43 -6.01 -16.34
N ASP A 179 3.44 -4.71 -16.04
CA ASP A 179 2.26 -3.83 -16.04
C ASP A 179 1.10 -4.38 -15.18
N PRO A 180 1.30 -4.54 -13.85
CA PRO A 180 0.28 -5.11 -12.98
C PRO A 180 -0.92 -4.16 -12.82
N VAL A 181 -2.12 -4.74 -12.77
CA VAL A 181 -3.37 -4.03 -12.43
C VAL A 181 -3.29 -3.45 -11.01
N LEU A 182 -2.78 -4.26 -10.07
CA LEU A 182 -2.57 -3.88 -8.67
C LEU A 182 -1.11 -4.06 -8.28
N LEU A 183 -0.49 -3.00 -7.79
CA LEU A 183 0.83 -3.01 -7.17
C LEU A 183 0.69 -2.93 -5.65
N ILE A 184 1.22 -3.93 -4.94
CA ILE A 184 1.34 -3.90 -3.47
C ILE A 184 2.81 -3.69 -3.13
N ALA A 185 3.14 -2.68 -2.33
CA ALA A 185 4.50 -2.41 -1.86
C ALA A 185 4.55 -2.36 -0.33
N ASP A 186 5.38 -3.22 0.28
CA ASP A 186 5.58 -3.25 1.73
C ASP A 186 6.74 -2.34 2.15
N ASP A 187 6.42 -1.17 2.68
CA ASP A 187 7.33 -0.16 3.23
C ASP A 187 8.44 0.25 2.23
N PRO A 188 8.07 0.74 1.02
CA PRO A 188 9.03 1.03 -0.04
C PRO A 188 9.97 2.19 0.30
N ILE A 189 9.51 3.11 1.14
CA ILE A 189 10.25 4.33 1.56
C ILE A 189 11.09 4.12 2.83
N ARG A 190 11.14 2.90 3.36
CA ARG A 190 11.89 2.58 4.57
C ARG A 190 13.37 2.94 4.40
N ASP A 191 13.93 3.58 5.43
CA ASP A 191 15.34 3.97 5.51
C ASP A 191 15.80 4.92 4.39
N LEU A 192 14.86 5.61 3.74
CA LEU A 192 15.16 6.67 2.77
C LEU A 192 15.15 8.05 3.43
N GLU A 193 16.01 8.92 2.92
CA GLU A 193 15.97 10.34 3.25
C GLU A 193 14.64 10.98 2.80
N PRO A 194 14.17 12.04 3.49
CA PRO A 194 12.94 12.77 3.18
C PRO A 194 12.69 13.05 1.69
N LEU A 195 13.66 13.65 1.02
CA LEU A 195 13.54 14.05 -0.39
C LEU A 195 13.47 12.82 -1.31
N SER A 196 14.32 11.82 -1.05
CA SER A 196 14.34 10.57 -1.82
C SER A 196 13.03 9.79 -1.67
N ALA A 197 12.46 9.75 -0.46
CA ALA A 197 11.16 9.12 -0.19
C ALA A 197 10.03 9.81 -0.95
N TYR A 198 10.00 11.15 -0.92
CA TYR A 198 9.01 11.94 -1.66
C TYR A 198 9.10 11.70 -3.17
N GLN A 199 10.31 11.74 -3.75
CA GLN A 199 10.52 11.48 -5.18
C GLN A 199 10.08 10.08 -5.58
N LEU A 200 10.36 9.06 -4.77
CA LEU A 200 9.91 7.68 -5.04
C LEU A 200 8.38 7.58 -5.06
N MET A 201 7.70 8.21 -4.09
CA MET A 201 6.24 8.25 -4.03
C MET A 201 5.63 9.06 -5.18
N LEU A 202 6.30 10.12 -5.63
CA LEU A 202 5.89 10.91 -6.79
C LEU A 202 6.01 10.10 -8.10
N CYS A 203 7.10 9.34 -8.28
CA CYS A 203 7.26 8.42 -9.40
C CYS A 203 6.12 7.39 -9.40
N LEU A 204 5.83 6.81 -8.23
CA LEU A 204 4.72 5.87 -8.06
C LEU A 204 3.38 6.51 -8.42
N GLN A 205 3.07 7.70 -7.89
CA GLN A 205 1.82 8.41 -8.21
C GLN A 205 1.69 8.68 -9.70
N THR A 206 2.75 9.15 -10.33
CA THR A 206 2.78 9.45 -11.77
C THR A 206 2.52 8.18 -12.58
N PHE A 207 3.20 7.07 -12.24
CA PHE A 207 2.99 5.77 -12.88
C PHE A 207 1.54 5.29 -12.73
N ILE A 208 1.02 5.28 -11.51
CA ILE A 208 -0.33 4.79 -11.18
C ILE A 208 -1.42 5.60 -11.89
N LYS A 209 -1.31 6.93 -11.90
CA LYS A 209 -2.27 7.82 -12.58
C LYS A 209 -2.18 7.69 -14.10
N ARG A 210 -0.97 7.68 -14.66
CA ARG A 210 -0.74 7.58 -16.11
C ARG A 210 -1.25 6.25 -16.69
N HIS A 211 -1.04 5.16 -15.97
CA HIS A 211 -1.43 3.82 -16.42
C HIS A 211 -2.79 3.36 -15.87
N ARG A 212 -3.49 4.20 -15.09
CA ARG A 212 -4.74 3.89 -14.38
C ARG A 212 -4.68 2.54 -13.64
N ARG A 213 -3.58 2.31 -12.93
CA ARG A 213 -3.38 1.11 -12.09
C ARG A 213 -3.82 1.39 -10.67
N LEU A 214 -3.75 0.39 -9.79
CA LEU A 214 -4.01 0.54 -8.37
C LEU A 214 -2.69 0.35 -7.61
N ALA A 215 -2.48 1.13 -6.55
CA ALA A 215 -1.37 0.89 -5.64
C ALA A 215 -1.83 0.82 -4.19
N ILE A 216 -1.27 -0.14 -3.46
CA ILE A 216 -1.36 -0.22 -2.00
C ILE A 216 0.06 -0.17 -1.46
N VAL A 217 0.31 0.80 -0.59
CA VAL A 217 1.64 1.03 -0.01
C VAL A 217 1.53 1.00 1.50
N SER A 218 2.31 0.16 2.18
CA SER A 218 2.45 0.30 3.63
C SER A 218 3.52 1.33 3.98
N MET A 219 3.31 2.04 5.09
CA MET A 219 4.31 2.90 5.71
C MET A 219 4.02 3.00 7.21
N ARG A 220 4.99 3.39 8.03
CA ARG A 220 4.76 3.53 9.47
C ARG A 220 3.90 4.74 9.80
N THR A 221 4.46 5.91 9.54
CA THR A 221 3.85 7.21 9.80
C THR A 221 4.01 8.06 8.55
N PRO A 222 2.92 8.50 7.90
CA PRO A 222 3.02 9.34 6.71
C PRO A 222 3.51 10.73 7.11
N ARG A 223 4.49 11.25 6.37
CA ARG A 223 4.85 12.67 6.41
C ARG A 223 3.80 13.51 5.68
N SER A 224 3.70 14.80 5.97
CA SER A 224 2.70 15.69 5.38
C SER A 224 2.77 15.74 3.84
N ASP A 225 3.99 15.80 3.29
CA ASP A 225 4.27 15.78 1.86
C ASP A 225 3.80 14.47 1.18
N ILE A 226 4.08 13.33 1.79
CA ILE A 226 3.66 12.01 1.30
C ILE A 226 2.16 11.80 1.46
N SER A 227 1.56 12.27 2.57
CA SER A 227 0.13 12.16 2.85
C SER A 227 -0.71 12.79 1.72
N GLN A 228 -0.26 13.92 1.18
CA GLN A 228 -0.92 14.59 0.05
C GLN A 228 -0.89 13.79 -1.26
N LEU A 229 0.03 12.82 -1.38
CA LEU A 229 0.12 11.95 -2.55
C LEU A 229 -0.84 10.75 -2.47
N LEU A 230 -1.42 10.47 -1.29
CA LEU A 230 -2.30 9.34 -1.03
C LEU A 230 -3.75 9.74 -1.20
N ASP A 231 -4.49 9.04 -2.07
CA ASP A 231 -5.92 9.27 -2.26
C ASP A 231 -6.73 8.73 -1.08
N LYS A 232 -6.30 7.58 -0.53
CA LYS A 232 -6.91 6.93 0.63
C LYS A 232 -5.86 6.47 1.63
N ILE A 233 -6.30 6.34 2.88
CA ILE A 233 -5.47 5.85 3.98
C ILE A 233 -6.26 4.93 4.90
N THR A 234 -5.63 3.82 5.31
CA THR A 234 -6.10 2.94 6.39
C THR A 234 -5.06 2.96 7.49
N ILE A 235 -5.48 3.25 8.72
CA ILE A 235 -4.62 3.20 9.90
C ILE A 235 -4.97 1.96 10.70
N LEU A 236 -3.97 1.14 10.96
CA LEU A 236 -4.09 -0.13 11.69
C LEU A 236 -3.53 -0.05 13.10
N PHE A 237 -4.23 -0.71 14.02
CA PHE A 237 -3.82 -0.97 15.39
C PHE A 237 -4.03 -2.46 15.70
N PHE A 238 -2.95 -3.21 15.95
CA PHE A 238 -2.99 -4.66 16.25
C PHE A 238 -3.95 -5.51 15.40
N GLY A 239 -3.99 -5.24 14.08
CA GLY A 239 -4.85 -6.00 13.15
C GLY A 239 -6.28 -5.52 13.04
N GLU A 240 -6.62 -4.43 13.72
CA GLU A 240 -7.92 -3.75 13.67
C GLU A 240 -7.77 -2.39 13.00
N MET A 241 -8.85 -1.90 12.40
CA MET A 241 -8.87 -0.59 11.73
C MET A 241 -9.24 0.50 12.72
N VAL A 242 -8.41 1.53 12.79
CA VAL A 242 -8.70 2.79 13.50
C VAL A 242 -9.36 3.79 12.57
N TYR A 243 -9.04 3.72 11.28
CA TYR A 243 -9.60 4.54 10.23
C TYR A 243 -9.39 3.86 8.89
N SER A 244 -10.33 4.01 7.95
CA SER A 244 -10.19 3.58 6.57
C SER A 244 -11.02 4.50 5.68
N GLY A 245 -10.38 5.21 4.74
CA GLY A 245 -11.10 6.10 3.83
C GLY A 245 -10.24 7.14 3.11
N PRO A 246 -10.85 8.10 2.40
CA PRO A 246 -10.15 9.21 1.76
C PRO A 246 -9.29 9.99 2.73
N THR A 247 -8.07 10.35 2.31
CA THR A 247 -7.10 11.07 3.16
C THR A 247 -7.63 12.45 3.59
N ASN A 248 -8.36 13.13 2.71
CA ASN A 248 -8.94 14.46 2.96
C ASN A 248 -10.06 14.48 4.02
N LYS A 249 -10.68 13.35 4.33
CA LYS A 249 -11.73 13.24 5.37
C LYS A 249 -11.17 13.00 6.78
N LEU A 250 -9.87 12.70 6.90
CA LEU A 250 -9.25 12.34 8.16
C LEU A 250 -9.31 13.47 9.22
N PRO A 251 -9.14 14.77 8.88
CA PRO A 251 -9.32 15.86 9.86
C PRO A 251 -10.74 15.91 10.43
N LEU A 252 -11.77 15.71 9.57
CA LEU A 252 -13.17 15.70 9.99
C LEU A 252 -13.47 14.52 10.91
N TYR A 253 -12.87 13.36 10.62
CA TYR A 253 -12.97 12.17 11.47
C TYR A 253 -12.40 12.40 12.86
N LEU A 254 -11.20 13.01 12.96
CA LEU A 254 -10.59 13.36 14.25
C LEU A 254 -11.50 14.30 15.07
N HIS A 255 -12.04 15.33 14.42
CA HIS A 255 -12.96 16.26 15.06
C HIS A 255 -14.23 15.57 15.58
N HIS A 256 -14.80 14.62 14.82
CA HIS A 256 -15.97 13.85 15.25
C HIS A 256 -15.70 13.01 16.49
N LEU A 257 -14.48 12.50 16.64
CA LEU A 257 -14.02 11.75 17.81
C LEU A 257 -13.68 12.66 19.02
N GLY A 258 -13.79 13.99 18.88
CA GLY A 258 -13.42 14.94 19.93
C GLY A 258 -11.92 15.23 20.04
N PHE A 259 -11.12 14.79 19.07
CA PHE A 259 -9.68 15.09 19.03
C PHE A 259 -9.42 16.32 18.15
N VAL A 260 -8.68 17.28 18.71
CA VAL A 260 -8.22 18.46 17.96
C VAL A 260 -6.78 18.22 17.53
N CYS A 261 -6.56 18.10 16.21
CA CYS A 261 -5.21 18.00 15.66
C CYS A 261 -4.46 19.32 15.90
N PRO A 262 -3.24 19.30 16.47
CA PRO A 262 -2.44 20.50 16.65
C PRO A 262 -2.20 21.25 15.32
N PRO A 263 -2.10 22.59 15.36
CA PRO A 263 -1.79 23.36 14.16
C PRO A 263 -0.41 22.95 13.63
N ASN A 264 -0.31 22.74 12.32
CA ASN A 264 0.88 22.26 11.58
C ASN A 264 1.25 20.78 11.76
N GLU A 265 0.46 19.98 12.47
CA GLU A 265 0.67 18.54 12.52
C GLU A 265 -0.09 17.83 11.38
N ASN A 266 0.48 16.74 10.86
CA ASN A 266 -0.22 15.90 9.90
C ASN A 266 -1.32 15.11 10.62
N PRO A 267 -2.61 15.26 10.24
CA PRO A 267 -3.71 14.52 10.84
C PRO A 267 -3.51 13.01 10.84
N ALA A 268 -2.94 12.46 9.75
CA ALA A 268 -2.69 11.03 9.64
C ALA A 268 -1.57 10.57 10.59
N ALA A 269 -0.52 11.38 10.75
CA ALA A 269 0.55 11.09 11.71
C ALA A 269 0.03 11.19 13.15
N TYR A 270 -0.76 12.21 13.45
CA TYR A 270 -1.38 12.41 14.75
C TYR A 270 -2.26 11.22 15.15
N LEU A 271 -3.10 10.72 14.24
CA LEU A 271 -3.93 9.54 14.51
C LEU A 271 -3.08 8.26 14.71
N VAL A 272 -1.98 8.10 13.97
CA VAL A 272 -1.02 6.99 14.22
C VAL A 272 -0.40 7.11 15.62
N THR A 273 -0.03 8.31 16.06
CA THR A 273 0.48 8.57 17.41
C THR A 273 -0.55 8.22 18.48
N LEU A 274 -1.81 8.65 18.32
CA LEU A 274 -2.90 8.31 19.25
C LEU A 274 -3.18 6.80 19.33
N SER A 275 -2.91 6.07 18.24
CA SER A 275 -3.01 4.61 18.17
C SER A 275 -1.73 3.86 18.56
N THR A 276 -0.73 4.53 19.15
CA THR A 276 0.53 3.89 19.55
C THR A 276 0.53 3.56 21.03
N ILE A 277 0.96 2.34 21.38
CA ILE A 277 1.14 1.91 22.77
C ILE A 277 2.48 2.42 23.32
N ASN A 278 2.45 3.06 24.48
CA ASN A 278 3.65 3.33 25.28
C ASN A 278 4.00 2.11 26.14
N LYS A 279 5.26 1.65 26.09
CA LYS A 279 5.75 0.45 26.78
C LYS A 279 6.71 0.76 27.94
N GLU A 280 6.86 2.02 28.33
CA GLU A 280 7.80 2.43 29.39
C GLU A 280 7.41 1.89 30.78
N ASN A 281 6.12 1.89 31.10
CA ASN A 281 5.60 1.31 32.34
C ASN A 281 4.21 0.69 32.12
N ALA A 282 3.76 -0.13 33.09
CA ALA A 282 2.51 -0.87 33.00
C ALA A 282 1.26 0.04 32.99
N VAL A 283 1.33 1.21 33.64
CA VAL A 283 0.21 2.17 33.72
C VAL A 283 -0.01 2.81 32.36
N LEU A 284 1.03 3.40 31.78
CA LEU A 284 0.99 4.01 30.45
C LEU A 284 0.64 2.99 29.36
N TYR A 285 1.09 1.75 29.51
CA TYR A 285 0.68 0.66 28.62
C TYR A 285 -0.83 0.44 28.64
N ALA A 286 -1.42 0.31 29.83
CA ALA A 286 -2.86 0.10 29.98
C ALA A 286 -3.66 1.31 29.46
N GLU A 287 -3.27 2.53 29.82
CA GLU A 287 -3.93 3.77 29.37
C GLU A 287 -3.91 3.93 27.85
N THR A 288 -2.73 3.77 27.23
CA THR A 288 -2.59 3.92 25.77
C THR A 288 -3.27 2.78 25.00
N GLN A 289 -3.29 1.57 25.57
CA GLN A 289 -4.05 0.46 24.99
C GLN A 289 -5.56 0.70 25.05
N GLU A 290 -6.08 1.19 26.17
CA GLU A 290 -7.49 1.52 26.32
C GLU A 290 -7.90 2.64 25.36
N GLN A 291 -7.11 3.72 25.27
CA GLN A 291 -7.35 4.80 24.32
C GLN A 291 -7.42 4.29 22.87
N ALA A 292 -6.44 3.50 22.45
CA ALA A 292 -6.44 2.93 21.10
C ALA A 292 -7.60 1.96 20.87
N GLY A 293 -8.01 1.21 21.89
CA GLY A 293 -9.23 0.38 21.87
C GLY A 293 -10.49 1.19 21.62
N ARG A 294 -10.67 2.32 22.32
CA ARG A 294 -11.79 3.24 22.10
C ARG A 294 -11.82 3.79 20.67
N LEU A 295 -10.66 4.09 20.08
CA LEU A 295 -10.58 4.53 18.68
C LEU A 295 -11.05 3.44 17.70
N VAL A 296 -10.67 2.18 17.94
CA VAL A 296 -11.13 1.03 17.13
C VAL A 296 -12.63 0.82 17.27
N GLU A 297 -13.17 0.89 18.49
CA GLU A 297 -14.61 0.77 18.74
C GLU A 297 -15.41 1.91 18.10
N ALA A 298 -14.91 3.14 18.20
CA ALA A 298 -15.53 4.29 17.57
C ALA A 298 -15.53 4.19 16.03
N PHE A 299 -14.49 3.60 15.42
CA PHE A 299 -14.51 3.32 13.99
C PHE A 299 -15.53 2.24 13.63
N ARG A 300 -15.65 1.19 14.44
CA ARG A 300 -16.60 0.08 14.22
C ARG A 300 -18.06 0.48 14.35
N SER A 301 -18.37 1.45 15.21
CA SER A 301 -19.75 1.92 15.41
C SER A 301 -20.26 2.77 14.25
N ILE A 302 -19.38 3.30 13.40
CA ILE A 302 -19.76 4.06 12.21
C ILE A 302 -20.28 3.07 11.16
N PRO A 303 -21.55 3.20 10.71
CA PRO A 303 -22.11 2.32 9.71
C PRO A 303 -21.30 2.40 8.41
N TYR A 304 -20.93 1.24 7.89
CA TYR A 304 -20.12 1.09 6.68
C TYR A 304 -20.74 1.79 5.46
N GLU A 305 -22.07 1.94 5.39
CA GLU A 305 -22.76 2.56 4.26
C GLU A 305 -22.65 4.09 4.22
N ASP A 306 -22.69 4.80 5.35
CA ASP A 306 -22.74 6.26 5.38
C ASP A 306 -21.44 6.91 4.86
N TYR A 307 -20.32 6.23 5.06
CA TYR A 307 -19.01 6.72 4.62
C TYR A 307 -18.80 6.58 3.10
N TYR A 308 -19.38 5.54 2.48
CA TYR A 308 -19.30 5.24 1.04
C TYR A 308 -20.41 5.89 0.20
N GLN A 309 -21.60 6.11 0.76
CA GLN A 309 -22.70 6.83 0.08
C GLN A 309 -22.27 8.26 -0.31
N GLN A 310 -21.47 8.92 0.54
CA GLN A 310 -20.90 10.23 0.24
C GLN A 310 -19.90 10.23 -0.95
N LYS A 311 -19.31 9.07 -1.30
CA LYS A 311 -18.43 8.92 -2.48
C LYS A 311 -19.24 8.91 -3.79
N ARG A 312 -20.42 8.26 -3.80
CA ARG A 312 -21.28 8.21 -4.99
C ARG A 312 -21.95 9.55 -5.34
N GLN A 313 -22.27 10.37 -4.34
CA GLN A 313 -22.95 11.66 -4.60
C GLN A 313 -22.03 12.74 -5.20
N LYS A 314 -20.72 12.74 -4.88
CA LYS A 314 -19.79 13.76 -5.41
C LYS A 314 -19.32 13.50 -6.84
N ASP A 315 -19.31 12.25 -7.29
CA ASP A 315 -18.97 11.89 -8.68
C ASP A 315 -20.11 12.23 -9.68
N CYS A 316 -21.25 12.76 -9.21
CA CYS A 316 -22.41 13.12 -10.03
C CYS A 316 -22.66 14.65 -10.18
N THR A 317 -21.81 15.53 -9.65
CA THR A 317 -22.01 16.99 -9.78
C THR A 317 -20.72 17.72 -10.17
N PRO A 318 -20.60 18.26 -11.40
CA PRO A 318 -19.55 19.22 -11.73
C PRO A 318 -20.05 20.62 -11.37
N GLU A 319 -19.88 21.05 -10.12
CA GLU A 319 -20.08 22.46 -9.76
C GLU A 319 -18.74 23.19 -9.73
N PHE A 320 -18.55 23.99 -10.77
CA PHE A 320 -17.55 25.04 -10.90
C PHE A 320 -17.64 26.00 -9.72
N LEU A 321 -16.57 26.08 -8.92
CA LEU A 321 -16.34 27.20 -8.01
C LEU A 321 -15.87 28.42 -8.83
N CYS A 322 -16.83 29.14 -9.41
CA CYS A 322 -16.63 30.53 -9.80
C CYS A 322 -16.64 31.39 -8.53
N LEU A 323 -15.46 31.72 -8.03
CA LEU A 323 -15.29 32.82 -7.08
C LEU A 323 -15.37 34.14 -7.87
N SER A 324 -16.50 34.83 -7.77
CA SER A 324 -16.62 36.22 -8.19
C SER A 324 -15.85 37.12 -7.22
N PRO A 325 -15.07 38.11 -7.69
CA PRO A 325 -14.46 39.10 -6.83
C PRO A 325 -15.52 40.13 -6.42
N THR A 326 -15.75 40.29 -5.12
CA THR A 326 -16.54 41.42 -4.62
C THR A 326 -15.61 42.59 -4.33
N SER A 327 -16.09 43.73 -4.82
CA SER A 327 -15.62 45.12 -4.73
C SER A 327 -15.18 45.59 -3.35
#